data_AF-A0A9E6AR38-F1
#
_entry.id   AF-A0A9E6AR38-F1
#
_cell.length_a   1.000
_cell.length_b   1.000
_cell.length_c   1.000
_cell.angle_alpha   90.00
_cell.angle_beta   90.00
_cell.angle_gamma   90.00
#
_symmetry.space_group_name_H-M   'P 1'
#
loop_
_entity.id
_entity.type
_entity.pdbx_description
1 polymer ?
#
loop_
_entity_poly.entity_id
_entity_poly.type
_entity_poly.pdbx_seq_one_letter_code
_entity_poly.pdbx_strand_id
1 'polypeptide(L)'
;MGVPTFIENFQASRLIEPVQGLSQIAGRASALADGRPAAEAYPESVGRTPEVVPAGSPVVDPPGTWEHATWRLLSFEWTAEHSYSFTFEQSKLPGRSVFVATANGDLDGDGVLSTFQIAGECAAGKAPVLHPMEISREVE
;
A
#
# COMPACT_ATOMS: atom_id res chain seq x y z
N MET A 1 10.65 -27.29 -30.33
CA MET A 1 10.15 -27.58 -28.96
C MET A 1 10.16 -26.26 -28.20
N GLY A 2 9.07 -25.49 -28.32
CA GLY A 2 8.95 -24.15 -27.75
C GLY A 2 8.50 -24.22 -26.30
N VAL A 3 9.31 -23.69 -25.40
CA VAL A 3 8.91 -23.45 -24.01
C VAL A 3 7.96 -22.24 -23.99
N PRO A 4 6.78 -22.31 -23.33
CA PRO A 4 5.81 -21.22 -23.37
C PRO A 4 6.25 -20.05 -22.47
N THR A 5 6.74 -18.96 -23.08
CA THR A 5 7.11 -17.68 -22.43
C THR A 5 5.91 -16.82 -22.00
N PHE A 6 4.70 -17.39 -21.87
CA PHE A 6 3.49 -16.62 -21.56
C PHE A 6 3.16 -16.53 -20.07
N ILE A 7 3.79 -17.34 -19.21
CA ILE A 7 3.45 -17.36 -17.77
C ILE A 7 4.22 -16.30 -16.97
N GLU A 8 5.44 -15.93 -17.36
CA GLU A 8 6.25 -14.93 -16.64
C GLU A 8 5.70 -13.50 -16.76
N ASN A 9 5.08 -13.14 -17.89
CA ASN A 9 4.58 -11.78 -18.10
C ASN A 9 3.25 -11.49 -17.37
N PHE A 10 2.50 -12.53 -17.03
CA PHE A 10 1.19 -12.40 -16.38
C PHE A 10 1.31 -12.22 -14.86
N GLN A 11 2.31 -12.86 -14.23
CA GLN A 11 2.63 -12.63 -12.82
C GLN A 11 3.19 -11.23 -12.59
N ALA A 12 4.06 -10.74 -13.49
CA ALA A 12 4.62 -9.39 -13.38
C ALA A 12 3.55 -8.30 -13.43
N SER A 13 2.51 -8.47 -14.26
CA SER A 13 1.45 -7.46 -14.45
C SER A 13 0.59 -7.26 -13.20
N ARG A 14 0.34 -8.34 -12.44
CA ARG A 14 -0.46 -8.31 -11.21
C ARG A 14 0.27 -7.63 -10.03
N LEU A 15 1.61 -7.64 -10.04
CA LEU A 15 2.43 -6.99 -9.02
C LEU A 15 2.58 -5.48 -9.23
N ILE A 16 2.19 -4.95 -10.39
CA ILE A 16 2.35 -3.52 -10.69
C ILE A 16 1.45 -2.67 -9.79
N GLU A 17 0.19 -3.08 -9.60
CA GLU A 17 -0.79 -2.35 -8.80
C GLU A 17 -0.34 -2.11 -7.35
N PRO A 18 -0.01 -3.15 -6.55
CA PRO A 18 0.39 -2.94 -5.16
C PRO A 18 1.71 -2.18 -5.08
N VAL A 19 2.67 -2.44 -5.98
CA VAL A 19 3.97 -1.76 -5.98
C VAL A 19 3.80 -0.28 -6.30
N GLN A 20 3.01 0.07 -7.32
CA GLN A 20 2.73 1.47 -7.66
C GLN A 20 1.92 2.16 -6.57
N GLY A 21 0.89 1.51 -6.03
CA GLY A 21 0.06 2.09 -4.99
C GLY A 21 0.85 2.37 -3.71
N LEU A 22 1.63 1.39 -3.25
CA LEU A 22 2.50 1.53 -2.08
C LEU A 22 3.61 2.56 -2.31
N SER A 23 4.20 2.61 -3.51
CA SER A 23 5.20 3.63 -3.85
C SER A 23 4.60 5.04 -3.84
N GLN A 24 3.37 5.21 -4.34
CA GLN A 24 2.65 6.48 -4.30
C GLN A 24 2.35 6.90 -2.86
N ILE A 25 1.80 5.99 -2.04
CA ILE A 25 1.52 6.22 -0.63
C ILE A 25 2.80 6.62 0.11
N ALA A 26 3.89 5.88 -0.06
CA ALA A 26 5.16 6.13 0.62
C ALA A 26 5.80 7.45 0.18
N GLY A 27 5.75 7.78 -1.11
CA GLY A 27 6.24 9.04 -1.64
C GLY A 27 5.47 10.23 -1.08
N ARG A 28 4.14 10.11 -1.00
CA ARG A 28 3.24 11.13 -0.46
C ARG A 28 3.39 11.28 1.05
N ALA A 29 3.51 10.17 1.79
CA ALA A 29 3.77 10.16 3.22
C ALA A 29 5.12 10.82 3.54
N SER A 30 6.17 10.52 2.76
CA SER A 30 7.49 11.15 2.92
C SER A 30 7.44 12.65 2.62
N ALA A 31 6.74 13.05 1.55
CA ALA A 31 6.56 14.46 1.23
C ALA A 31 5.73 15.20 2.29
N LEU A 32 4.76 14.54 2.93
CA LEU A 32 3.99 15.09 4.04
C LEU A 32 4.87 15.27 5.29
N ALA A 33 5.74 14.31 5.57
CA ALA A 33 6.63 14.30 6.72
C ALA A 33 7.78 15.32 6.60
N ASP A 34 8.20 15.65 5.38
CA ASP A 34 9.27 16.62 5.13
C ASP A 34 8.91 18.00 5.72
N GLY A 35 9.78 18.52 6.59
CA GLY A 35 9.59 19.81 7.26
C GLY A 35 8.55 19.81 8.39
N ARG A 36 7.90 18.68 8.72
CA ARG A 36 6.94 18.57 9.84
C ARG A 36 7.59 18.00 11.10
N PRO A 37 7.07 18.35 12.29
CA PRO A 37 7.47 17.68 13.52
C PRO A 37 7.08 16.20 13.47
N ALA A 38 7.92 15.32 14.00
CA ALA A 38 7.70 13.86 13.96
C ALA A 38 6.28 13.48 14.44
N ALA A 39 5.74 14.17 15.45
CA ALA A 39 4.40 13.90 15.99
C ALA A 39 3.23 14.10 14.99
N GLU A 40 3.44 14.89 13.95
CA GLU A 40 2.45 15.25 12.91
C GLU A 40 2.97 14.91 11.50
N ALA A 41 4.04 14.11 11.41
CA ALA A 41 4.68 13.75 10.16
C ALA A 41 3.80 12.87 9.27
N TYR A 42 2.93 12.04 9.86
CA TYR A 42 2.07 11.10 9.14
C TYR A 42 0.59 11.27 9.51
N PRO A 43 -0.33 10.97 8.57
CA PRO A 43 -1.77 11.02 8.80
C PRO A 43 -2.21 9.89 9.76
N GLU A 44 -3.46 9.95 10.20
CA GLU A 44 -4.05 8.90 11.05
C GLU A 44 -4.10 7.54 10.34
N SER A 45 -4.05 6.47 11.13
CA SER A 45 -4.19 5.11 10.61
C SER A 45 -5.57 4.93 9.98
N VAL A 46 -5.63 4.33 8.80
CA VAL A 46 -6.87 3.90 8.15
C VAL A 46 -6.80 2.39 7.93
N GLY A 47 -7.91 1.73 8.24
CA GLY A 47 -8.06 0.30 8.03
C GLY A 47 -8.03 -0.07 6.54
N ARG A 48 -8.26 -1.36 6.30
CA ARG A 48 -8.28 -1.92 4.96
C ARG A 48 -9.33 -1.23 4.09
N THR A 49 -8.89 -0.65 2.98
CA THR A 49 -9.71 0.08 2.01
C THR A 49 -9.43 -0.46 0.60
N PRO A 50 -10.44 -1.00 -0.10
CA PRO A 50 -11.75 -1.40 0.44
C PRO A 50 -11.64 -2.50 1.49
N GLU A 51 -12.64 -2.59 2.38
CA GLU A 51 -12.67 -3.57 3.49
C GLU A 51 -12.58 -5.02 2.99
N VAL A 52 -13.19 -5.29 1.83
CA VAL A 52 -13.18 -6.60 1.17
C VAL A 52 -12.06 -6.63 0.14
N VAL A 53 -11.15 -7.60 0.27
CA VAL A 53 -10.12 -7.84 -0.74
C VAL A 53 -10.78 -8.49 -1.96
N PRO A 54 -10.57 -7.96 -3.18
CA PRO A 54 -11.09 -8.59 -4.39
C PRO A 54 -10.40 -9.95 -4.59
N ALA A 55 -11.19 -10.99 -4.83
CA ALA A 55 -10.71 -12.36 -5.01
C ALA A 55 -10.92 -12.83 -6.44
N GLY A 56 -9.83 -13.16 -7.14
CA GLY A 56 -9.86 -13.78 -8.46
C GLY A 56 -10.43 -12.93 -9.61
N SER A 57 -10.94 -11.73 -9.35
CA SER A 57 -11.42 -10.79 -10.38
C SER A 57 -11.26 -9.35 -9.89
N PRO A 58 -10.82 -8.44 -10.77
CA PRO A 58 -10.68 -7.04 -10.39
C PRO A 58 -12.07 -6.41 -10.25
N VAL A 59 -12.20 -5.50 -9.29
CA VAL A 59 -13.46 -4.81 -8.98
C VAL A 59 -13.24 -3.31 -9.08
N VAL A 60 -14.33 -2.58 -9.33
CA VAL A 60 -14.34 -1.12 -9.24
C VAL A 60 -14.99 -0.75 -7.92
N ASP A 61 -14.27 -0.01 -7.08
CA ASP A 61 -14.79 0.50 -5.83
C ASP A 61 -15.98 1.46 -6.04
N PRO A 62 -17.00 1.41 -5.17
CA PRO A 62 -18.05 2.42 -5.20
C PRO A 62 -17.47 3.83 -4.91
N PRO A 63 -18.08 4.89 -5.47
CA PRO A 63 -17.68 6.25 -5.15
C PRO A 63 -17.84 6.47 -3.63
N GLY A 64 -16.80 6.99 -2.99
CA GLY A 64 -16.76 7.19 -1.54
C GLY A 64 -15.78 6.29 -0.80
N THR A 65 -15.37 5.16 -1.37
CA THR A 65 -14.45 4.21 -0.71
C THR A 65 -13.14 4.87 -0.28
N TRP A 66 -12.58 5.74 -1.14
CA TRP A 66 -11.31 6.43 -0.92
C TRP A 66 -11.46 7.81 -0.24
N GLU A 67 -12.65 8.17 0.27
CA GLU A 67 -12.89 9.51 0.84
C GLU A 67 -12.36 9.70 2.28
N HIS A 68 -11.74 8.67 2.87
CA HIS A 68 -11.13 8.78 4.19
C HIS A 68 -10.10 9.91 4.24
N ALA A 69 -10.04 10.63 5.37
CA ALA A 69 -9.15 11.79 5.53
C ALA A 69 -7.69 11.43 5.25
N THR A 70 -7.23 10.25 5.69
CA THR A 70 -5.91 9.70 5.41
C THR A 70 -5.62 9.58 3.90
N TRP A 71 -6.51 8.98 3.14
CA TRP A 71 -6.34 8.79 1.69
C TRP A 71 -6.30 10.14 0.96
N ARG A 72 -7.18 11.08 1.34
CA ARG A 72 -7.16 12.45 0.81
C ARG A 72 -5.88 13.20 1.15
N LEU A 73 -5.37 13.09 2.38
CA LEU A 73 -4.09 13.69 2.80
C LEU A 73 -2.90 13.13 2.02
N LEU A 74 -2.95 11.83 1.69
CA LEU A 74 -1.96 11.17 0.83
C LEU A 74 -2.21 11.43 -0.66
N SER A 75 -3.33 12.09 -1.02
CA SER A 75 -3.80 12.23 -2.41
C SER A 75 -3.80 10.88 -3.14
N PHE A 76 -4.26 9.85 -2.44
CA PHE A 76 -4.34 8.48 -2.91
C PHE A 76 -5.79 8.09 -3.14
N GLU A 77 -6.08 7.62 -4.35
CA GLU A 77 -7.36 7.03 -4.73
C GLU A 77 -7.13 6.00 -5.83
N TRP A 78 -7.99 4.99 -5.90
CA TRP A 78 -8.01 4.05 -7.00
C TRP A 78 -9.39 4.06 -7.64
N THR A 79 -9.45 4.50 -8.90
CA THR A 79 -10.70 4.64 -9.66
C THR A 79 -10.84 3.61 -10.77
N ALA A 80 -9.78 2.85 -11.03
CA ALA A 80 -9.76 1.76 -11.98
C ALA A 80 -10.10 0.42 -11.32
N GLU A 81 -10.35 -0.58 -12.15
CA GLU A 81 -10.48 -1.98 -11.73
C GLU A 81 -9.21 -2.43 -10.99
N HIS A 82 -9.36 -2.93 -9.76
CA HIS A 82 -8.25 -3.27 -8.86
C HIS A 82 -8.49 -4.63 -8.20
N SER A 83 -7.40 -5.30 -7.82
CA SER A 83 -7.41 -6.61 -7.14
C SER A 83 -6.82 -6.57 -5.73
N TYR A 84 -6.48 -5.37 -5.25
CA TYR A 84 -5.81 -5.17 -3.98
C TYR A 84 -6.56 -4.20 -3.07
N SER A 85 -6.54 -4.46 -1.78
CA SER A 85 -6.94 -3.52 -0.74
C SER A 85 -5.71 -2.93 -0.07
N PHE A 86 -5.78 -1.65 0.28
CA PHE A 86 -4.69 -0.90 0.89
C PHE A 86 -5.03 -0.54 2.33
N THR A 87 -4.03 -0.59 3.21
CA THR A 87 -4.12 -0.23 4.62
C THR A 87 -2.98 0.74 4.91
N PHE A 88 -3.20 1.70 5.78
CA PHE A 88 -2.14 2.60 6.23
C PHE A 88 -2.19 2.70 7.74
N GLU A 89 -1.13 2.27 8.40
CA GLU A 89 -0.99 2.29 9.85
C GLU A 89 0.15 3.23 10.22
N GLN A 90 -0.13 4.16 11.14
CA GLN A 90 0.91 4.98 11.74
C GLN A 90 1.16 4.54 13.19
N SER A 91 2.42 4.61 13.62
CA SER A 91 2.86 4.44 15.00
C SER A 91 3.69 5.64 15.44
N LYS A 92 3.20 6.38 16.43
CA LYS A 92 3.95 7.48 17.06
C LYS A 92 4.80 6.93 18.20
N LEU A 93 6.09 7.20 18.14
CA LEU A 93 7.07 6.87 19.17
C LEU A 93 7.70 8.16 19.71
N PRO A 94 8.26 8.16 20.93
CA PRO A 94 8.95 9.34 21.45
C PRO A 94 10.12 9.73 20.53
N GLY A 95 10.01 10.90 19.89
CA GLY A 95 11.04 11.45 18.99
C GLY A 95 11.05 10.90 17.56
N ARG A 96 10.15 9.97 17.20
CA ARG A 96 10.00 9.46 15.83
C ARG A 96 8.58 8.99 15.54
N SER A 97 8.13 9.11 14.31
CA SER A 97 6.91 8.45 13.85
C SER A 97 7.26 7.46 12.76
N VAL A 98 6.51 6.38 12.71
CA VAL A 98 6.66 5.32 11.71
C VAL A 98 5.32 5.15 11.02
N PHE A 99 5.31 4.90 9.72
CA PHE A 99 4.14 4.41 9.03
C PHE A 99 4.45 3.06 8.37
N VAL A 100 3.40 2.28 8.19
CA VAL A 100 3.39 1.02 7.48
C VAL A 100 2.18 1.06 6.56
N ALA A 101 2.43 0.98 5.25
CA ALA A 101 1.39 0.83 4.26
C ALA A 101 1.41 -0.62 3.74
N THR A 102 0.24 -1.25 3.72
CA THR A 102 0.10 -2.66 3.38
C THR A 102 -0.93 -2.82 2.27
N ALA A 103 -0.59 -3.56 1.22
CA ALA A 103 -1.50 -3.95 0.17
C ALA A 103 -1.74 -5.46 0.23
N ASN A 104 -3.00 -5.87 0.33
CA ASN A 104 -3.42 -7.27 0.34
C ASN A 104 -4.20 -7.57 -0.95
N GLY A 105 -3.86 -8.62 -1.67
CA GLY A 105 -4.59 -9.05 -2.87
C GLY A 105 -4.64 -10.56 -3.00
N ASP A 106 -5.78 -11.09 -3.43
CA ASP A 106 -5.95 -12.51 -3.76
C ASP A 106 -5.86 -12.68 -5.29
N LEU A 107 -4.64 -12.95 -5.75
CA LEU A 107 -4.28 -12.94 -7.17
C LEU A 107 -4.85 -14.12 -7.95
N ASP A 108 -5.00 -15.27 -7.29
CA ASP A 108 -5.38 -16.52 -7.93
C ASP A 108 -6.79 -16.98 -7.50
N GLY A 109 -7.42 -16.28 -6.56
CA GLY A 109 -8.79 -16.55 -6.13
C GLY A 109 -8.89 -17.76 -5.19
N ASP A 110 -7.75 -18.21 -4.66
CA ASP A 110 -7.64 -19.37 -3.79
C ASP A 110 -7.87 -19.04 -2.30
N GLY A 111 -8.12 -17.75 -2.00
CA GLY A 111 -8.36 -17.26 -0.64
C GLY A 111 -7.08 -16.96 0.13
N VAL A 112 -5.91 -17.14 -0.50
CA VAL A 112 -4.61 -16.84 0.10
C VAL A 112 -4.14 -15.45 -0.32
N LEU A 113 -3.95 -14.58 0.68
CA LEU A 113 -3.63 -13.18 0.43
C LEU A 113 -2.13 -12.99 0.18
N SER A 114 -1.81 -12.41 -0.97
CA SER A 114 -0.48 -11.83 -1.20
C SER A 114 -0.40 -10.50 -0.47
N THR A 115 0.61 -10.34 0.39
CA THR A 115 0.80 -9.17 1.23
C THR A 115 2.06 -8.42 0.81
N PHE A 116 1.88 -7.14 0.49
CA PHE A 116 2.96 -6.21 0.14
C PHE A 116 2.99 -5.14 1.20
N GLN A 117 4.16 -4.83 1.72
CA GLN A 117 4.29 -3.85 2.78
C GLN A 117 5.42 -2.88 2.44
N ILE A 118 5.20 -1.60 2.68
CA ILE A 118 6.26 -0.61 2.70
C ILE A 118 6.17 0.20 3.99
N ALA A 119 7.32 0.44 4.62
CA ALA A 119 7.40 1.22 5.84
C ALA A 119 8.26 2.46 5.62
N GLY A 120 8.04 3.47 6.45
CA GLY A 120 8.94 4.61 6.54
C GLY A 120 8.92 5.22 7.93
N GLU A 121 10.01 5.86 8.30
CA GLU A 121 10.16 6.52 9.60
C GLU A 121 10.61 7.97 9.44
N CYS A 122 10.09 8.84 10.31
CA CYS A 122 10.48 10.24 10.39
C CYS A 122 10.89 10.54 11.83
N ALA A 123 12.18 10.80 12.04
CA ALA A 123 12.71 11.21 13.33
C ALA A 123 12.75 12.74 13.45
N ALA A 124 12.64 13.27 14.67
CA ALA A 124 12.65 14.71 14.91
C ALA A 124 13.95 15.36 14.38
N GLY A 125 13.80 16.35 13.49
CA GLY A 125 14.92 17.06 12.87
C GLY A 125 15.71 16.26 11.84
N LYS A 126 15.20 15.11 11.39
CA LYS A 126 15.78 14.32 10.29
C LYS A 126 14.79 14.24 9.13
N ALA A 127 15.34 14.07 7.92
CA ALA A 127 14.54 13.74 6.75
C ALA A 127 13.84 12.38 6.94
N PRO A 128 12.65 12.17 6.36
CA PRO A 128 11.98 10.88 6.37
C PRO A 128 12.82 9.83 5.64
N VAL A 129 12.85 8.62 6.19
CA VAL A 129 13.56 7.46 5.65
C VAL A 129 12.53 6.42 5.24
N LEU A 130 12.64 5.92 4.00
CA LEU A 130 11.83 4.82 3.51
C LEU A 130 12.60 3.51 3.67
N HIS A 131 11.90 2.48 4.15
CA HIS A 131 12.40 1.11 4.21
C HIS A 131 12.11 0.39 2.89
N PRO A 132 12.91 -0.63 2.53
CA PRO A 132 12.62 -1.46 1.37
C PRO A 132 11.25 -2.11 1.50
N MET A 133 10.57 -2.27 0.36
CA MET A 133 9.28 -2.96 0.29
C MET A 133 9.48 -4.45 0.60
N GLU A 134 8.64 -4.97 1.47
CA GLU A 134 8.58 -6.39 1.84
C GLU A 134 7.42 -7.05 1.08
N ILE A 135 7.67 -8.23 0.53
CA ILE A 135 6.70 -9.00 -0.23
C ILE A 135 6.60 -10.38 0.41
N SER A 136 5.43 -10.67 0.96
CA SER A 136 5.12 -11.93 1.62
C SER A 136 3.94 -12.57 0.90
N ARG A 137 4.21 -13.69 0.23
CA ARG A 137 3.15 -14.59 -0.25
C ARG A 137 3.02 -15.68 0.81
N GLU A 138 1.89 -15.72 1.51
CA GLU A 138 1.55 -16.93 2.25
C GLU A 138 1.35 -18.02 1.18
N VAL A 139 2.15 -19.08 1.23
CA VAL A 139 1.98 -20.27 0.41
C VAL A 139 1.83 -21.40 1.42
N GLU A 140 0.68 -22.05 1.44
CA GLU A 140 0.48 -23.30 2.18
C GLU A 140 0.67 -24.50 1.25
#